data_AF-A0A7J3I039-F1
#
_entry.id   AF-A0A7J3I039-F1
#
_cell.length_a   1.000
_cell.length_b   1.000
_cell.length_c   1.000
_cell.angle_alpha   90.00
_cell.angle_beta   90.00
_cell.angle_gamma   90.00
#
_symmetry.space_group_name_H-M   'P 1'
#
loop_
_entity.id
_entity.type
_entity.pdbx_description
1 polymer ?
#
loop_
_entity_poly.entity_id
_entity_poly.type
_entity_poly.pdbx_seq_one_letter_code
_entity_poly.pdbx_strand_id
1 'polypeptide(L)'
;MREDLVGLREGLRGFFELLIEYVKRVVYAIRSAGLEDLWITKSDLSSFYLRVSTLFRELAEFVEAYIKAVSKFLALFYELVLIAGVTDIREALFGDVRSEVDEEFLNYHVRSTIDLFLSPLDEYFSETVKKLKVLVRAQRLLKSDTIRRFKEEAYFQAAEWARIRRILLNVYIKALSNELRMEDFMKVLQELRSLAGGAFIRLSAISKLDAERYLMMGPELVVEEIKGFADKMAILFENEEKIYFALLDILNYVMAALWGDELRETFVKAVMGEVGVDSLVPEDIKIDDLLFAVNMARLELEQIRETLSESEELLPSFSTIVELLESEELKKTHDYYVRVMRLREEYWPKIYDALLSLQGKTVKIVKK
;
A
#
# COMPACT_ATOMS: atom_id res chain seq x y z
N MET A 1 -19.02 17.91 49.48
CA MET A 1 -18.64 16.50 49.23
C MET A 1 -19.73 15.71 48.51
N ARG A 2 -20.94 15.51 49.07
CA ARG A 2 -22.01 14.76 48.35
C ARG A 2 -22.46 15.43 47.05
N GLU A 3 -22.68 16.74 47.03
CA GLU A 3 -23.04 17.48 45.80
C GLU A 3 -21.90 17.48 44.77
N ASP A 4 -20.64 17.56 45.21
CA ASP A 4 -19.47 17.52 44.32
C ASP A 4 -19.29 16.14 43.64
N LEU A 5 -19.64 15.04 44.34
CA LEU A 5 -19.64 13.68 43.78
C LEU A 5 -20.77 13.46 42.76
N VAL A 6 -21.94 14.06 42.96
CA VAL A 6 -23.04 14.02 41.97
C VAL A 6 -22.59 14.66 40.65
N GLY A 7 -21.98 15.85 40.72
CA GLY A 7 -21.45 16.52 39.53
C GLY A 7 -20.31 15.76 38.83
N LEU A 8 -19.51 14.98 39.57
CA LEU A 8 -18.49 14.10 39.00
C LEU A 8 -19.13 12.90 38.27
N ARG A 9 -20.14 12.26 38.87
CA ARG A 9 -20.89 11.14 38.27
C ARG A 9 -21.60 11.57 36.99
N GLU A 10 -22.23 12.74 36.96
CA GLU A 10 -22.82 13.31 35.74
C GLU A 10 -21.78 13.57 34.64
N GLY A 11 -20.57 14.02 35.04
CA GLY A 11 -19.46 14.19 34.10
C GLY A 11 -19.01 12.88 33.47
N LEU A 12 -18.89 11.82 34.28
CA LEU A 12 -18.51 10.48 33.80
C LEU A 12 -19.58 9.91 32.88
N ARG A 13 -20.86 10.08 33.22
CA ARG A 13 -21.97 9.64 32.37
C ARG A 13 -21.89 10.29 30.98
N GLY A 14 -21.72 11.61 30.92
CA GLY A 14 -21.61 12.32 29.64
C GLY A 14 -20.41 11.88 28.79
N PHE A 15 -19.27 11.58 29.43
CA PHE A 15 -18.10 11.01 28.74
C PHE A 15 -18.40 9.63 28.12
N PHE A 16 -19.03 8.72 28.86
CA PHE A 16 -19.37 7.39 28.33
C PHE A 16 -20.45 7.43 27.26
N GLU A 17 -21.46 8.29 27.39
CA GLU A 17 -22.47 8.54 26.34
C GLU A 17 -21.79 8.93 25.03
N LEU A 18 -20.84 9.88 25.08
CA LEU A 18 -20.09 10.35 23.93
C LEU A 18 -19.23 9.23 23.29
N LEU A 19 -18.49 8.47 24.10
CA LEU A 19 -17.68 7.35 23.60
C LEU A 19 -18.54 6.26 22.96
N ILE A 20 -19.64 5.87 23.61
CA ILE A 20 -20.56 4.87 23.07
C ILE A 20 -21.13 5.32 21.73
N GLU A 21 -21.51 6.60 21.60
CA GLU A 21 -22.00 7.15 20.35
C GLU A 21 -20.92 7.08 19.25
N TYR A 22 -19.69 7.50 19.54
CA TYR A 22 -18.57 7.41 18.61
C TYR A 22 -18.34 5.97 18.13
N VAL A 23 -18.23 5.02 19.07
CA VAL A 23 -18.02 3.59 18.77
C VAL A 23 -19.15 3.05 17.88
N LYS A 24 -20.41 3.37 18.19
CA LYS A 24 -21.57 2.96 17.36
C LYS A 24 -21.47 3.50 15.93
N ARG A 25 -21.02 4.74 15.75
CA ARG A 25 -20.85 5.35 14.41
C ARG A 25 -19.70 4.73 13.63
N VAL A 26 -18.59 4.41 14.30
CA VAL A 26 -17.47 3.68 13.68
C VAL A 26 -17.90 2.30 13.25
N VAL A 27 -18.60 1.55 14.11
CA VAL A 27 -19.21 0.26 13.79
C VAL A 27 -20.10 0.36 12.56
N TYR A 28 -20.96 1.38 12.50
CA TYR A 28 -21.84 1.61 11.37
C TYR A 28 -21.04 1.88 10.08
N ALA A 29 -19.97 2.68 10.17
CA ALA A 29 -19.07 2.93 9.04
C ALA A 29 -18.45 1.62 8.52
N ILE A 30 -17.93 0.76 9.41
CA ILE A 30 -17.39 -0.57 9.09
C ILE A 30 -18.43 -1.43 8.36
N ARG A 31 -19.63 -1.56 8.93
CA ARG A 31 -20.72 -2.36 8.34
C ARG A 31 -21.16 -1.81 6.98
N SER A 32 -21.28 -0.50 6.84
CA SER A 32 -21.66 0.15 5.58
C SER A 32 -20.65 -0.05 4.46
N ALA A 33 -19.38 -0.32 4.80
CA ALA A 33 -18.33 -0.68 3.86
C ALA A 33 -18.28 -2.18 3.54
N GLY A 34 -19.17 -3.00 4.14
CA GLY A 34 -19.18 -4.46 3.97
C GLY A 34 -18.00 -5.16 4.65
N LEU A 35 -17.38 -4.52 5.65
CA LEU A 35 -16.23 -5.03 6.40
C LEU A 35 -16.69 -5.79 7.67
N GLU A 36 -17.81 -6.50 7.58
CA GLU A 36 -18.59 -7.02 8.72
C GLU A 36 -17.83 -8.04 9.58
N ASP A 37 -16.81 -8.71 9.00
CA ASP A 37 -15.99 -9.73 9.67
C ASP A 37 -14.90 -9.16 10.60
N LEU A 38 -14.67 -7.85 10.62
CA LEU A 38 -13.60 -7.23 11.45
C LEU A 38 -14.08 -6.82 12.86
N TRP A 39 -15.23 -7.34 13.28
CA TRP A 39 -15.79 -7.10 14.60
C TRP A 39 -15.04 -7.91 15.68
N ILE A 40 -13.92 -7.35 16.13
CA ILE A 40 -13.37 -7.46 17.48
C ILE A 40 -12.49 -8.71 17.75
N THR A 41 -11.22 -8.62 17.36
CA THR A 41 -10.05 -8.87 18.25
C THR A 41 -8.86 -8.04 17.78
N LYS A 42 -7.94 -7.67 18.70
CA LYS A 42 -6.68 -6.97 18.40
C LYS A 42 -5.85 -7.71 17.33
N SER A 43 -5.91 -9.03 17.31
CA SER A 43 -5.13 -9.86 16.37
C SER A 43 -5.64 -9.83 14.93
N ASP A 44 -6.95 -9.76 14.71
CA ASP A 44 -7.51 -9.92 13.37
C ASP A 44 -7.36 -8.66 12.51
N LEU A 45 -7.54 -7.48 13.12
CA LEU A 45 -7.39 -6.18 12.47
C LEU A 45 -5.92 -5.88 12.12
N SER A 46 -5.00 -6.06 13.08
CA SER A 46 -3.56 -5.94 12.84
C SER A 46 -3.07 -6.91 11.77
N SER A 47 -3.55 -8.16 11.80
CA SER A 47 -3.22 -9.16 10.79
C SER A 47 -3.73 -8.76 9.41
N PHE A 48 -4.91 -8.14 9.31
CA PHE A 48 -5.42 -7.61 8.04
C PHE A 48 -4.55 -6.45 7.52
N TYR A 49 -4.26 -5.44 8.34
CA TYR A 49 -3.44 -4.29 7.93
C TYR A 49 -2.03 -4.70 7.54
N LEU A 50 -1.39 -5.58 8.31
CA LEU A 50 -0.07 -6.13 7.98
C LEU A 50 -0.10 -6.86 6.63
N ARG A 51 -1.14 -7.66 6.36
CA ARG A 51 -1.29 -8.38 5.08
C ARG A 51 -1.47 -7.43 3.89
N VAL A 52 -2.29 -6.38 4.03
CA VAL A 52 -2.52 -5.39 2.97
C VAL A 52 -1.27 -4.55 2.72
N SER A 53 -0.60 -4.07 3.77
CA SER A 53 0.66 -3.32 3.69
C SER A 53 1.76 -4.14 3.00
N THR A 54 1.93 -5.40 3.42
CA THR A 54 2.89 -6.32 2.80
C THR A 54 2.57 -6.53 1.32
N LEU A 55 1.29 -6.66 0.97
CA LEU A 55 0.86 -6.83 -0.42
C LEU A 55 1.22 -5.63 -1.30
N PHE A 56 1.01 -4.39 -0.82
CA PHE A 56 1.38 -3.19 -1.57
C PHE A 56 2.89 -3.08 -1.80
N ARG A 57 3.71 -3.43 -0.79
CA ARG A 57 5.17 -3.50 -0.95
C ARG A 57 5.58 -4.56 -1.96
N GLU A 58 5.05 -5.78 -1.83
CA GLU A 58 5.33 -6.87 -2.79
C GLU A 58 4.91 -6.48 -4.23
N LEU A 59 3.80 -5.75 -4.40
CA LEU A 59 3.36 -5.23 -5.70
C LEU A 59 4.32 -4.19 -6.27
N ALA A 60 4.78 -3.23 -5.46
CA ALA A 60 5.76 -2.23 -5.89
C ALA A 60 7.09 -2.88 -6.31
N GLU A 61 7.57 -3.84 -5.53
CA GLU A 61 8.78 -4.59 -5.88
C GLU A 61 8.61 -5.45 -7.14
N PHE A 62 7.42 -6.00 -7.38
CA PHE A 62 7.12 -6.69 -8.64
C PHE A 62 7.25 -5.73 -9.82
N VAL A 63 6.63 -4.54 -9.73
CA VAL A 63 6.70 -3.54 -10.80
C VAL A 63 8.13 -3.09 -11.04
N GLU A 64 8.91 -2.88 -9.99
CA GLU A 64 10.34 -2.57 -10.10
C GLU A 64 11.11 -3.65 -10.87
N ALA A 65 10.97 -4.92 -10.48
CA ALA A 65 11.64 -6.02 -11.14
C ALA A 65 11.26 -6.10 -12.62
N TYR A 66 9.97 -5.92 -12.90
CA TYR A 66 9.43 -5.91 -14.25
C TYR A 66 10.01 -4.76 -15.11
N ILE A 67 10.01 -3.53 -14.60
CA ILE A 67 10.56 -2.37 -15.31
C ILE A 67 12.06 -2.57 -15.56
N LYS A 68 12.83 -3.01 -14.56
CA LYS A 68 14.27 -3.28 -14.73
C LYS A 68 14.54 -4.33 -15.81
N ALA A 69 13.75 -5.40 -15.85
CA ALA A 69 13.86 -6.43 -16.88
C ALA A 69 13.65 -5.84 -18.28
N VAL A 70 12.59 -5.06 -18.47
CA VAL A 70 12.27 -4.41 -19.75
C VAL A 70 13.35 -3.41 -20.14
N SER A 71 13.81 -2.54 -19.23
CA SER A 71 14.86 -1.56 -19.50
C SER A 71 16.19 -2.21 -19.90
N LYS A 72 16.58 -3.30 -19.23
CA LYS A 72 17.82 -4.03 -19.58
C LYS A 72 17.71 -4.74 -20.92
N PHE A 73 16.53 -5.29 -21.24
CA PHE A 73 16.27 -5.84 -22.55
C PHE A 73 16.37 -4.76 -23.65
N LEU A 74 15.74 -3.60 -23.44
CA LEU A 74 15.82 -2.49 -24.40
C LEU A 74 17.26 -2.00 -24.58
N ALA A 75 18.04 -1.86 -23.51
CA ALA A 75 19.45 -1.50 -23.59
C ALA A 75 20.26 -2.52 -24.43
N LEU A 76 20.10 -3.82 -24.16
CA LEU A 76 20.71 -4.87 -24.97
C LEU A 76 20.30 -4.77 -26.45
N PHE A 77 19.00 -4.58 -26.72
CA PHE A 77 18.51 -4.43 -28.08
C PHE A 77 19.15 -3.22 -28.78
N TYR A 78 19.25 -2.07 -28.11
CA TYR A 78 19.91 -0.88 -28.66
C TYR A 78 21.38 -1.13 -29.00
N GLU A 79 22.13 -1.77 -28.11
CA GLU A 79 23.54 -2.09 -28.37
C GLU A 79 23.70 -3.04 -29.58
N LEU A 80 22.82 -4.05 -29.71
CA LEU A 80 22.84 -4.94 -30.88
C LEU A 80 22.47 -4.23 -32.18
N VAL A 81 21.54 -3.26 -32.13
CA VAL A 81 21.18 -2.41 -33.27
C VAL A 81 22.33 -1.49 -33.69
N LEU A 82 23.07 -0.93 -32.72
CA LEU A 82 24.25 -0.11 -33.00
C LEU A 82 25.37 -0.93 -33.65
N ILE A 83 25.56 -2.19 -33.25
CA ILE A 83 26.50 -3.11 -33.90
C ILE A 83 26.13 -3.33 -35.36
N ALA A 84 24.83 -3.34 -35.70
CA ALA A 84 24.37 -3.38 -37.08
C ALA A 84 24.55 -2.04 -37.83
N GLY A 85 25.20 -1.03 -37.26
CA GLY A 85 25.47 0.25 -37.93
C GLY A 85 24.26 1.16 -38.07
N VAL A 86 23.17 0.91 -37.31
CA VAL A 86 21.97 1.74 -37.35
C VAL A 86 22.09 2.87 -36.33
N THR A 87 22.18 4.10 -36.82
CA THR A 87 22.37 5.28 -35.97
C THR A 87 21.06 5.97 -35.58
N ASP A 88 19.96 5.71 -36.28
CA ASP A 88 18.62 6.21 -35.91
C ASP A 88 17.76 5.10 -35.28
N ILE A 89 17.48 5.25 -33.99
CA ILE A 89 16.66 4.34 -33.18
C ILE A 89 15.21 4.25 -33.67
N ARG A 90 14.62 5.34 -34.16
CA ARG A 90 13.26 5.31 -34.72
C ARG A 90 13.25 4.54 -36.04
N GLU A 91 14.28 4.70 -36.86
CA GLU A 91 14.44 3.94 -38.10
C GLU A 91 14.74 2.45 -37.81
N ALA A 92 15.46 2.13 -36.75
CA ALA A 92 15.67 0.75 -36.29
C ALA A 92 14.36 0.08 -35.81
N LEU A 93 13.48 0.83 -35.14
CA LEU A 93 12.21 0.36 -34.60
C LEU A 93 11.06 0.37 -35.63
N PHE A 94 11.17 1.14 -36.73
CA PHE A 94 10.08 1.33 -37.70
C PHE A 94 10.46 1.23 -39.20
N GLY A 95 11.75 1.12 -39.58
CA GLY A 95 12.25 1.06 -40.98
C GLY A 95 12.97 -0.24 -41.38
N ASP A 96 13.53 -0.32 -42.58
CA ASP A 96 14.32 -1.46 -43.09
C ASP A 96 15.82 -1.23 -42.84
N VAL A 97 16.48 -2.15 -42.13
CA VAL A 97 17.90 -2.03 -41.77
C VAL A 97 18.77 -2.79 -42.79
N ARG A 98 19.75 -2.10 -43.39
CA ARG A 98 20.83 -2.71 -44.21
C ARG A 98 22.18 -2.34 -43.61
N SER A 99 23.12 -3.28 -43.62
CA SER A 99 24.40 -3.10 -42.94
C SER A 99 25.50 -3.92 -43.60
N GLU A 100 26.70 -3.33 -43.68
CA GLU A 100 27.92 -3.86 -44.30
C GLU A 100 29.02 -3.98 -43.23
N VAL A 101 28.75 -4.76 -42.18
CA VAL A 101 29.70 -4.99 -41.08
C VAL A 101 30.50 -6.27 -41.35
N ASP A 102 31.80 -6.22 -41.10
CA ASP A 102 32.70 -7.38 -41.20
C ASP A 102 32.28 -8.51 -40.24
N GLU A 103 32.35 -9.77 -40.70
CA GLU A 103 31.86 -10.91 -39.92
C GLU A 103 32.69 -11.17 -38.65
N GLU A 104 34.01 -10.98 -38.68
CA GLU A 104 34.86 -11.16 -37.49
C GLU A 104 34.52 -10.11 -36.42
N PHE A 105 34.35 -8.86 -36.85
CA PHE A 105 33.87 -7.78 -36.01
C PHE A 105 32.48 -8.07 -35.42
N LEU A 106 31.54 -8.54 -36.24
CA LEU A 106 30.19 -8.91 -35.81
C LEU A 106 30.21 -9.99 -34.73
N ASN A 107 30.95 -11.08 -34.96
CA ASN A 107 31.04 -12.20 -34.02
C ASN A 107 31.64 -11.74 -32.67
N TYR A 108 32.71 -10.95 -32.69
CA TYR A 108 33.33 -10.41 -31.48
C TYR A 108 32.38 -9.51 -30.68
N HIS A 109 31.77 -8.52 -31.34
CA HIS A 109 30.95 -7.52 -30.66
C HIS A 109 29.64 -8.11 -30.13
N VAL A 110 28.96 -8.97 -30.90
CA VAL A 110 27.75 -9.64 -30.44
C VAL A 110 28.04 -10.51 -29.22
N ARG A 111 29.15 -11.27 -29.23
CA ARG A 111 29.57 -12.06 -28.06
C ARG A 111 29.79 -11.18 -26.84
N SER A 112 30.62 -10.14 -26.96
CA SER A 112 30.94 -9.26 -25.82
C SER A 112 29.71 -8.53 -25.28
N THR A 113 28.79 -8.12 -26.15
CA THR A 113 27.56 -7.45 -25.73
C THR A 113 26.63 -8.42 -25.02
N ILE A 114 26.42 -9.63 -25.55
CA ILE A 114 25.56 -10.61 -24.86
C ILE A 114 26.19 -11.02 -23.52
N ASP A 115 27.51 -11.23 -23.45
CA ASP A 115 28.21 -11.57 -22.19
C ASP A 115 27.96 -10.54 -21.07
N LEU A 116 27.99 -9.25 -21.42
CA LEU A 116 27.79 -8.16 -20.46
C LEU A 116 26.34 -8.07 -19.95
N PHE A 117 25.36 -8.45 -20.77
CA PHE A 117 23.94 -8.20 -20.49
C PHE A 117 23.13 -9.44 -20.14
N LEU A 118 23.56 -10.65 -20.52
CA LEU A 118 22.77 -11.87 -20.38
C LEU A 118 22.55 -12.26 -18.92
N SER A 119 23.60 -12.24 -18.09
CA SER A 119 23.47 -12.61 -16.68
C SER A 119 22.56 -11.67 -15.89
N PRO A 120 22.73 -10.33 -15.97
CA PRO A 120 21.78 -9.41 -15.34
C PRO A 120 20.35 -9.59 -15.87
N LEU A 121 20.18 -9.76 -17.18
CA LEU A 121 18.87 -9.94 -17.79
C LEU A 121 18.15 -11.20 -17.28
N ASP A 122 18.85 -12.34 -17.23
CA ASP A 122 18.33 -13.61 -16.70
C ASP A 122 17.91 -13.49 -15.23
N GLU A 123 18.67 -12.74 -14.42
CA GLU A 123 18.34 -12.46 -13.02
C GLU A 123 17.02 -11.69 -12.92
N TYR A 124 16.86 -10.59 -13.67
CA TYR A 124 15.64 -9.78 -13.66
C TYR A 124 14.41 -10.54 -14.19
N PHE A 125 14.58 -11.37 -15.22
CA PHE A 125 13.50 -12.24 -15.71
C PHE A 125 13.09 -13.26 -14.66
N SER A 126 14.06 -13.96 -14.05
CA SER A 126 13.79 -14.92 -12.99
C SER A 126 13.05 -14.27 -11.83
N GLU A 127 13.48 -13.08 -11.40
CA GLU A 127 12.88 -12.38 -10.28
C GLU A 127 11.44 -11.96 -10.57
N THR A 128 11.18 -11.43 -11.75
CA THR A 128 9.81 -11.10 -12.17
C THR A 128 8.89 -12.32 -12.19
N VAL A 129 9.38 -13.46 -12.71
CA VAL A 129 8.61 -14.72 -12.75
C VAL A 129 8.31 -15.23 -11.34
N LYS A 130 9.29 -15.17 -10.42
CA LYS A 130 9.08 -15.56 -9.00
C LYS A 130 8.00 -14.70 -8.35
N LYS A 131 7.97 -13.39 -8.66
CA LYS A 131 7.02 -12.44 -8.09
C LYS A 131 5.62 -12.45 -8.76
N LEU A 132 5.38 -13.21 -9.83
CA LEU A 132 4.02 -13.40 -10.40
C LEU A 132 2.99 -13.92 -9.39
N LYS A 133 3.42 -14.71 -8.39
CA LYS A 133 2.55 -15.18 -7.31
C LYS A 133 1.95 -14.04 -6.47
N VAL A 134 2.66 -12.91 -6.37
CA VAL A 134 2.19 -11.70 -5.70
C VAL A 134 0.95 -11.17 -6.41
N LEU A 135 0.99 -11.05 -7.74
CA LEU A 135 -0.16 -10.59 -8.54
C LEU A 135 -1.38 -11.51 -8.38
N VAL A 136 -1.17 -12.82 -8.30
CA VAL A 136 -2.27 -13.78 -8.04
C VAL A 136 -2.91 -13.52 -6.67
N ARG A 137 -2.10 -13.31 -5.64
CA ARG A 137 -2.58 -12.99 -4.29
C ARG A 137 -3.31 -11.64 -4.27
N ALA A 138 -2.72 -10.63 -4.92
CA ALA A 138 -3.25 -9.28 -4.99
C ALA A 138 -4.60 -9.24 -5.72
N GLN A 139 -4.70 -9.92 -6.86
CA GLN A 139 -5.96 -10.01 -7.60
C GLN A 139 -7.06 -10.66 -6.76
N ARG A 140 -6.74 -11.74 -6.01
CA ARG A 140 -7.73 -12.40 -5.14
C ARG A 140 -8.21 -11.51 -4.01
N LEU A 141 -7.30 -10.75 -3.40
CA LEU A 141 -7.61 -9.88 -2.27
C LEU A 141 -8.33 -8.61 -2.70
N LEU A 142 -7.79 -7.90 -3.69
CA LEU A 142 -8.25 -6.58 -4.12
C LEU A 142 -9.36 -6.64 -5.16
N LYS A 143 -9.57 -7.80 -5.81
CA LYS A 143 -10.53 -7.99 -6.90
C LYS A 143 -10.44 -6.91 -7.99
N SER A 144 -9.21 -6.45 -8.26
CA SER A 144 -8.91 -5.40 -9.23
C SER A 144 -8.83 -5.97 -10.65
N ASP A 145 -9.57 -5.35 -11.58
CA ASP A 145 -9.47 -5.66 -13.01
C ASP A 145 -8.14 -5.18 -13.61
N THR A 146 -7.58 -4.08 -13.13
CA THR A 146 -6.24 -3.61 -13.51
C THR A 146 -5.17 -4.64 -13.14
N ILE A 147 -5.18 -5.15 -11.90
CA ILE A 147 -4.24 -6.20 -11.47
C ILE A 147 -4.46 -7.50 -12.25
N ARG A 148 -5.71 -7.85 -12.56
CA ARG A 148 -6.01 -9.02 -13.41
C ARG A 148 -5.37 -8.88 -14.80
N ARG A 149 -5.59 -7.75 -15.47
CA ARG A 149 -4.97 -7.45 -16.79
C ARG A 149 -3.46 -7.47 -16.71
N PHE A 150 -2.89 -6.85 -15.68
CA PHE A 150 -1.43 -6.81 -15.51
C PHE A 150 -0.83 -8.19 -15.25
N LYS A 151 -1.54 -9.05 -14.51
CA LYS A 151 -1.18 -10.44 -14.30
C LYS A 151 -1.21 -11.24 -15.59
N GLU A 152 -2.28 -11.13 -16.38
CA GLU A 152 -2.40 -11.77 -17.70
C GLU A 152 -1.25 -11.34 -18.62
N GLU A 153 -0.96 -10.04 -18.65
CA GLU A 153 0.14 -9.46 -19.40
C GLU A 153 1.50 -10.00 -18.92
N ALA A 154 1.74 -10.05 -17.62
CA ALA A 154 3.00 -10.55 -17.08
C ALA A 154 3.22 -12.05 -17.40
N TYR A 155 2.16 -12.86 -17.49
CA TYR A 155 2.27 -14.24 -17.96
C TYR A 155 2.63 -14.31 -19.45
N PHE A 156 2.02 -13.47 -20.28
CA PHE A 156 2.33 -13.38 -21.70
C PHE A 156 3.79 -12.95 -21.91
N GLN A 157 4.23 -11.91 -21.20
CA GLN A 157 5.60 -11.39 -21.24
C GLN A 157 6.62 -12.41 -20.76
N ALA A 158 6.32 -13.17 -19.68
CA ALA A 158 7.21 -14.24 -19.24
C ALA A 158 7.45 -15.29 -20.35
N ALA A 159 6.43 -15.60 -21.14
CA ALA A 159 6.55 -16.50 -22.29
C ALA A 159 7.37 -15.87 -23.43
N GLU A 160 7.17 -14.58 -23.72
CA GLU A 160 7.99 -13.82 -24.68
C GLU A 160 9.45 -13.74 -24.25
N TRP A 161 9.75 -13.51 -22.97
CA TRP A 161 11.12 -13.47 -22.44
C TRP A 161 11.81 -14.83 -22.55
N ALA A 162 11.09 -15.93 -22.30
CA ALA A 162 11.61 -17.27 -22.56
C ALA A 162 11.91 -17.51 -24.05
N ARG A 163 11.21 -16.83 -24.97
CA ARG A 163 11.52 -16.82 -26.41
C ARG A 163 12.73 -15.95 -26.71
N ILE A 164 12.80 -14.71 -26.22
CA ILE A 164 13.94 -13.80 -26.35
C ILE A 164 15.23 -14.47 -25.89
N ARG A 165 15.21 -15.08 -24.71
CA ARG A 165 16.36 -15.79 -24.14
C ARG A 165 16.88 -16.89 -25.08
N ARG A 166 15.97 -17.69 -25.67
CA ARG A 166 16.35 -18.73 -26.63
C ARG A 166 16.98 -18.13 -27.89
N ILE A 167 16.41 -17.05 -28.41
CA ILE A 167 16.93 -16.33 -29.58
C ILE A 167 18.34 -15.80 -29.29
N LEU A 168 18.54 -15.11 -28.16
CA LEU A 168 19.82 -14.55 -27.76
C LEU A 168 20.88 -15.63 -27.56
N LEU A 169 20.54 -16.74 -26.89
CA LEU A 169 21.45 -17.87 -26.70
C LEU A 169 21.86 -18.51 -28.04
N ASN A 170 20.93 -18.65 -28.98
CA ASN A 170 21.25 -19.19 -30.30
C ASN A 170 22.23 -18.30 -31.07
N VAL A 171 22.02 -16.97 -31.05
CA VAL A 171 22.95 -16.01 -31.66
C VAL A 171 24.31 -16.04 -30.97
N TYR A 172 24.31 -16.11 -29.64
CA TYR A 172 25.52 -16.18 -28.85
C TYR A 172 26.35 -17.44 -29.14
N ILE A 173 25.72 -18.62 -29.25
CA ILE A 173 26.40 -19.87 -29.61
C ILE A 173 27.01 -19.81 -31.01
N LYS A 174 26.29 -19.22 -31.98
CA LYS A 174 26.81 -18.99 -33.34
C LYS A 174 27.99 -18.04 -33.31
N ALA A 175 27.91 -16.96 -32.52
CA ALA A 175 29.00 -16.00 -32.36
C ALA A 175 30.24 -16.63 -31.71
N LEU A 176 30.06 -17.49 -30.71
CA LEU A 176 31.15 -18.26 -30.08
C LEU A 176 31.86 -19.20 -31.05
N SER A 177 31.11 -19.76 -32.00
CA SER A 177 31.63 -20.70 -33.00
C SER A 177 32.20 -20.00 -34.24
N ASN A 178 32.18 -18.65 -34.29
CA ASN A 178 32.50 -17.84 -35.47
C ASN A 178 31.64 -18.19 -36.71
N GLU A 179 30.39 -18.60 -36.47
CA GLU A 179 29.44 -18.99 -37.51
C GLU A 179 28.28 -17.99 -37.66
N LEU A 180 28.29 -16.89 -36.90
CA LEU A 180 27.23 -15.88 -37.00
C LEU A 180 27.40 -15.07 -38.29
N ARG A 181 26.45 -15.24 -39.19
CA ARG A 181 26.32 -14.46 -40.43
C ARG A 181 25.42 -13.25 -40.23
N MET A 182 25.66 -12.22 -41.03
CA MET A 182 24.89 -10.98 -40.95
C MET A 182 23.40 -11.20 -41.22
N GLU A 183 23.03 -12.04 -42.19
CA GLU A 183 21.62 -12.35 -42.49
C GLU A 183 20.88 -13.01 -41.31
N ASP A 184 21.56 -13.90 -40.59
CA ASP A 184 21.01 -14.57 -39.41
C ASP A 184 20.85 -13.58 -38.25
N PHE A 185 21.84 -12.70 -38.06
CA PHE A 185 21.79 -11.63 -37.07
C PHE A 185 20.64 -10.64 -37.34
N MET A 186 20.45 -10.24 -38.60
CA MET A 186 19.37 -9.34 -39.00
C MET A 186 17.98 -9.92 -38.79
N LYS A 187 17.77 -11.21 -39.08
CA LYS A 187 16.50 -11.91 -38.78
C LYS A 187 16.19 -11.89 -37.29
N VAL A 188 17.20 -12.10 -36.47
CA VAL A 188 17.06 -12.07 -35.00
C VAL A 188 16.75 -10.67 -34.50
N LEU A 189 17.42 -9.63 -35.01
CA LEU A 189 17.10 -8.25 -34.69
C LEU A 189 15.65 -7.88 -35.03
N GLN A 190 15.14 -8.34 -36.19
CA GLN A 190 13.74 -8.13 -36.56
C GLN A 190 12.76 -8.82 -35.58
N GLU A 191 13.09 -10.01 -35.11
CA GLU A 191 12.27 -10.73 -34.14
C GLU A 191 12.30 -10.05 -32.75
N LEU A 192 13.46 -9.61 -32.29
CA LEU A 192 13.61 -8.88 -31.02
C LEU A 192 12.90 -7.52 -31.05
N ARG A 193 12.91 -6.84 -32.21
CA ARG A 193 12.21 -5.57 -32.42
C ARG A 193 10.70 -5.70 -32.24
N SER A 194 10.09 -6.75 -32.80
CA SER A 194 8.65 -7.00 -32.62
C SER A 194 8.28 -7.19 -31.14
N LEU A 195 9.15 -7.83 -30.37
CA LEU A 195 8.98 -8.08 -28.94
C LEU A 195 9.21 -6.81 -28.11
N ALA A 196 10.19 -5.98 -28.47
CA ALA A 196 10.44 -4.67 -27.83
C ALA A 196 9.28 -3.68 -28.03
N GLY A 197 8.76 -3.57 -29.26
CA GLY A 197 7.59 -2.73 -29.54
C GLY A 197 6.35 -3.20 -28.79
N GLY A 198 6.16 -4.52 -28.67
CA GLY A 198 5.07 -5.11 -27.89
C GLY A 198 5.14 -4.78 -26.40
N ALA A 199 6.31 -4.95 -25.77
CA ALA A 199 6.50 -4.65 -24.35
C ALA A 199 6.26 -3.18 -24.01
N PHE A 200 6.66 -2.26 -24.91
CA PHE A 200 6.48 -0.83 -24.74
C PHE A 200 4.99 -0.40 -24.78
N ILE A 201 4.23 -0.88 -25.77
CA ILE A 201 2.80 -0.57 -25.93
C ILE A 201 1.98 -1.15 -24.76
N ARG A 202 2.39 -2.29 -24.22
CA ARG A 202 1.64 -2.96 -23.17
C ARG A 202 1.86 -2.30 -21.80
N LEU A 203 3.08 -1.80 -21.52
CA LEU A 203 3.36 -0.94 -20.36
C LEU A 203 2.52 0.35 -20.36
N SER A 204 2.40 1.02 -21.50
CA SER A 204 1.60 2.25 -21.61
C SER A 204 0.09 2.00 -21.50
N ALA A 205 -0.40 0.83 -21.92
CA ALA A 205 -1.81 0.44 -21.79
C ALA A 205 -2.26 0.15 -20.34
N ILE A 206 -1.34 -0.21 -19.45
CA ILE A 206 -1.62 -0.43 -18.01
C ILE A 206 -1.70 0.90 -17.26
N SER A 207 -1.18 1.97 -17.86
CA SER A 207 -1.04 3.28 -17.28
C SER A 207 -2.19 4.20 -17.73
N LYS A 208 -3.25 4.29 -16.91
CA LYS A 208 -3.91 5.59 -16.75
C LYS A 208 -3.02 6.62 -16.02
N LEU A 209 -1.84 6.19 -15.56
CA LEU A 209 -0.77 6.97 -14.94
C LEU A 209 0.04 7.85 -15.92
N ASP A 210 -0.55 8.27 -17.04
CA ASP A 210 0.05 9.23 -17.99
C ASP A 210 1.18 8.65 -18.87
N ALA A 211 0.76 7.93 -19.92
CA ALA A 211 1.63 7.36 -20.96
C ALA A 211 2.53 8.42 -21.65
N GLU A 212 2.18 9.70 -21.63
CA GLU A 212 3.02 10.79 -22.17
C GLU A 212 4.15 11.19 -21.21
N ARG A 213 3.94 11.13 -19.89
CA ARG A 213 4.99 11.35 -18.88
C ARG A 213 6.00 10.21 -18.82
N TYR A 214 5.54 8.96 -18.95
CA TYR A 214 6.39 7.77 -18.96
C TYR A 214 7.43 7.75 -20.08
N LEU A 215 7.13 8.39 -21.22
CA LEU A 215 8.05 8.53 -22.34
C LEU A 215 9.18 9.55 -22.08
N MET A 216 8.97 10.48 -21.16
CA MET A 216 9.91 11.56 -20.84
C MET A 216 10.67 11.34 -19.52
N MET A 217 10.18 10.43 -18.66
CA MET A 217 10.76 10.11 -17.36
C MET A 217 11.59 8.82 -17.46
N GLY A 218 12.80 8.83 -16.90
CA GLY A 218 13.63 7.63 -16.81
C GLY A 218 12.90 6.50 -16.05
N PRO A 219 13.11 5.22 -16.41
CA PRO A 219 12.53 4.06 -15.72
C PRO A 219 12.65 4.10 -14.18
N GLU A 220 13.69 4.77 -13.68
CA GLU A 220 13.99 4.95 -12.27
C GLU A 220 12.94 5.81 -11.55
N LEU A 221 12.47 6.91 -12.16
CA LEU A 221 11.49 7.82 -11.55
C LEU A 221 10.11 7.15 -11.39
N VAL A 222 9.77 6.26 -12.32
CA VAL A 222 8.53 5.47 -12.26
C VAL A 222 8.53 4.52 -11.06
N VAL A 223 9.67 3.85 -10.86
CA VAL A 223 9.86 2.93 -9.73
C VAL A 223 9.78 3.70 -8.41
N GLU A 224 10.38 4.88 -8.34
CA GLU A 224 10.32 5.75 -7.16
C GLU A 224 8.90 6.20 -6.84
N GLU A 225 8.11 6.59 -7.84
CA GLU A 225 6.72 7.02 -7.63
C GLU A 225 5.83 5.87 -7.11
N ILE A 226 5.96 4.67 -7.70
CA ILE A 226 5.20 3.49 -7.27
C ILE A 226 5.60 3.04 -5.86
N LYS A 227 6.90 3.07 -5.54
CA LYS A 227 7.38 2.84 -4.17
C LYS A 227 6.83 3.87 -3.19
N GLY A 228 6.85 5.15 -3.58
CA GLY A 228 6.31 6.24 -2.79
C GLY A 228 4.82 6.04 -2.47
N PHE A 229 4.03 5.55 -3.42
CA PHE A 229 2.63 5.18 -3.17
C PHE A 229 2.49 4.00 -2.20
N ALA A 230 3.30 2.95 -2.35
CA ALA A 230 3.28 1.80 -1.44
C ALA A 230 3.67 2.19 0.00
N ASP A 231 4.68 3.04 0.16
CA ASP A 231 5.13 3.50 1.47
C ASP A 231 4.09 4.39 2.14
N LYS A 232 3.50 5.33 1.40
CA LYS A 232 2.39 6.17 1.89
C LYS A 232 1.19 5.34 2.35
N MET A 233 0.84 4.28 1.61
CA MET A 233 -0.22 3.36 2.03
C MET A 233 0.15 2.60 3.30
N ALA A 234 1.39 2.13 3.42
CA ALA A 234 1.85 1.44 4.61
C ALA A 234 1.77 2.35 5.84
N ILE A 235 2.19 3.61 5.73
CA ILE A 235 2.10 4.61 6.79
C ILE A 235 0.64 4.87 7.17
N LEU A 236 -0.25 5.06 6.19
CA LEU A 236 -1.68 5.25 6.45
C LEU A 236 -2.26 4.08 7.26
N PHE A 237 -2.00 2.83 6.86
CA PHE A 237 -2.49 1.67 7.61
C PHE A 237 -1.88 1.54 9.01
N GLU A 238 -0.60 1.86 9.18
CA GLU A 238 0.06 1.86 10.49
C GLU A 238 -0.54 2.94 11.42
N ASN A 239 -0.78 4.13 10.89
CA ASN A 239 -1.40 5.22 11.62
C ASN A 239 -2.81 4.88 12.07
N GLU A 240 -3.57 4.20 11.22
CA GLU A 240 -4.91 3.72 11.53
C GLU A 240 -4.91 2.69 12.67
N GLU A 241 -3.93 1.78 12.67
CA GLU A 241 -3.71 0.85 13.77
C GLU A 241 -3.34 1.57 15.09
N LYS A 242 -2.42 2.54 15.03
CA LYS A 242 -2.03 3.36 16.20
C LYS A 242 -3.21 4.11 16.79
N ILE A 243 -3.99 4.79 15.94
CA ILE A 243 -5.17 5.55 16.38
C ILE A 243 -6.18 4.62 17.04
N TYR A 244 -6.46 3.48 16.42
CA TYR A 244 -7.38 2.49 16.97
C TYR A 244 -6.94 2.00 18.35
N PHE A 245 -5.66 1.68 18.54
CA PHE A 245 -5.16 1.20 19.83
C PHE A 245 -5.08 2.28 20.91
N ALA A 246 -4.66 3.50 20.57
CA ALA A 246 -4.68 4.60 21.52
C ALA A 246 -6.11 4.89 22.01
N LEU A 247 -7.11 4.83 21.13
CA LEU A 247 -8.53 4.95 21.52
C LEU A 247 -8.98 3.82 22.45
N LEU A 248 -8.52 2.59 22.21
CA LEU A 248 -8.81 1.45 23.08
C LEU A 248 -8.11 1.59 24.44
N ASP A 249 -6.89 2.12 24.47
CA ASP A 249 -6.12 2.32 25.70
C ASP A 249 -6.71 3.43 26.57
N ILE A 250 -7.20 4.52 25.96
CA ILE A 250 -7.99 5.55 26.65
C ILE A 250 -9.17 4.93 27.39
N LEU A 251 -9.91 4.05 26.73
CA LEU A 251 -11.02 3.33 27.35
C LEU A 251 -10.51 2.48 28.53
N ASN A 252 -9.46 1.70 28.32
CA ASN A 252 -8.93 0.80 29.33
C ASN A 252 -8.42 1.57 30.56
N TYR A 253 -7.73 2.71 30.39
CA TYR A 253 -7.27 3.52 31.52
C TYR A 253 -8.43 4.01 32.37
N VAL A 254 -9.46 4.59 31.74
CA VAL A 254 -10.61 5.13 32.47
C VAL A 254 -11.42 4.01 33.12
N MET A 255 -11.64 2.89 32.44
CA MET A 255 -12.36 1.76 33.02
C MET A 255 -11.57 1.08 34.16
N ALA A 256 -10.28 0.84 33.99
CA ALA A 256 -9.44 0.22 35.00
C ALA A 256 -9.37 1.05 36.29
N ALA A 257 -9.27 2.38 36.18
CA ALA A 257 -9.27 3.27 37.33
C ALA A 257 -10.61 3.29 38.10
N LEU A 258 -11.72 3.04 37.42
CA LEU A 258 -13.05 3.05 38.03
C LEU A 258 -13.45 1.67 38.60
N TRP A 259 -13.05 0.56 37.96
CA TRP A 259 -13.58 -0.78 38.27
C TRP A 259 -12.59 -1.94 38.14
N GLY A 260 -11.34 -1.70 37.76
CA GLY A 260 -10.45 -2.80 37.34
C GLY A 260 -10.98 -3.51 36.07
N ASP A 261 -10.74 -4.82 35.94
CA ASP A 261 -11.12 -5.60 34.76
C ASP A 261 -12.61 -6.00 34.72
N GLU A 262 -13.37 -5.76 35.79
CA GLU A 262 -14.65 -6.45 36.08
C GLU A 262 -15.84 -5.99 35.23
N LEU A 263 -15.81 -4.79 34.62
CA LEU A 263 -16.97 -4.22 33.91
C LEU A 263 -16.76 -3.98 32.40
N ARG A 264 -15.69 -4.55 31.82
CA ARG A 264 -15.47 -4.52 30.37
C ARG A 264 -16.66 -5.11 29.59
N GLU A 265 -17.25 -6.20 30.08
CA GLU A 265 -18.43 -6.80 29.46
C GLU A 265 -19.66 -5.88 29.53
N THR A 266 -19.85 -5.16 30.63
CA THR A 266 -20.97 -4.22 30.79
C THR A 266 -20.82 -3.04 29.84
N PHE A 267 -19.60 -2.55 29.61
CA PHE A 267 -19.33 -1.54 28.59
C PHE A 267 -19.71 -2.03 27.18
N VAL A 268 -19.32 -3.25 26.83
CA VAL A 268 -19.73 -3.87 25.55
C VAL A 268 -21.25 -3.96 25.44
N LYS A 269 -21.94 -4.42 26.49
CA LYS A 269 -23.42 -4.44 26.53
C LYS A 269 -24.04 -3.05 26.36
N ALA A 270 -23.42 -2.00 26.90
CA ALA A 270 -23.90 -0.63 26.73
C ALA A 270 -23.71 -0.13 25.29
N VAL A 271 -22.59 -0.47 24.66
CA VAL A 271 -22.35 -0.25 23.22
C VAL A 271 -23.38 -0.99 22.38
N MET A 272 -23.79 -2.20 22.77
CA MET A 272 -24.86 -2.97 22.11
C MET A 272 -26.27 -2.44 22.41
N GLY A 273 -26.42 -1.51 23.35
CA GLY A 273 -27.72 -0.97 23.77
C GLY A 273 -28.52 -1.89 24.68
N GLU A 274 -27.89 -2.93 25.24
CA GLU A 274 -28.52 -3.90 26.14
C GLU A 274 -28.64 -3.40 27.58
N VAL A 275 -27.77 -2.46 27.98
CA VAL A 275 -27.77 -1.81 29.30
C VAL A 275 -27.61 -0.29 29.16
N GLY A 276 -28.12 0.45 30.16
CA GLY A 276 -28.02 1.91 30.21
C GLY A 276 -26.63 2.40 30.66
N VAL A 277 -26.25 3.61 30.24
CA VAL A 277 -24.93 4.21 30.58
C VAL A 277 -24.75 4.42 32.09
N ASP A 278 -25.83 4.62 32.84
CA ASP A 278 -25.76 4.75 34.30
C ASP A 278 -25.15 3.51 34.99
N SER A 279 -25.24 2.33 34.36
CA SER A 279 -24.59 1.11 34.87
C SER A 279 -23.06 1.14 34.77
N LEU A 280 -22.52 2.08 34.00
CA LEU A 280 -21.09 2.35 33.83
C LEU A 280 -20.63 3.52 34.71
N VAL A 281 -21.30 3.84 35.82
CA VAL A 281 -20.82 4.88 36.75
C VAL A 281 -20.92 4.33 38.18
N PRO A 282 -19.78 4.04 38.86
CA PRO A 282 -19.85 3.42 40.17
C PRO A 282 -20.44 4.40 41.19
N GLU A 283 -20.95 3.86 42.29
CA GLU A 283 -21.42 4.68 43.41
C GLU A 283 -20.27 5.37 44.14
N ASP A 284 -19.16 4.64 44.30
CA ASP A 284 -17.93 5.13 44.93
C ASP A 284 -16.83 5.33 43.88
N ILE A 285 -16.19 6.50 43.87
CA ILE A 285 -15.13 6.86 42.91
C ILE A 285 -13.83 7.13 43.66
N LYS A 286 -12.76 6.43 43.27
CA LYS A 286 -11.40 6.71 43.74
C LYS A 286 -10.81 7.88 42.96
N ILE A 287 -10.74 9.03 43.60
CA ILE A 287 -10.42 10.32 42.97
C ILE A 287 -9.00 10.34 42.40
N ASP A 288 -8.01 9.81 43.13
CA ASP A 288 -6.60 9.83 42.71
C ASP A 288 -6.35 8.93 41.48
N ASP A 289 -6.90 7.72 41.49
CA ASP A 289 -6.80 6.77 40.36
C ASP A 289 -7.47 7.34 39.11
N LEU A 290 -8.64 7.95 39.27
CA LEU A 290 -9.36 8.61 38.18
C LEU A 290 -8.57 9.79 37.61
N LEU A 291 -7.96 10.63 38.48
CA LEU A 291 -7.15 11.76 38.03
C LEU A 291 -5.96 11.29 37.18
N PHE A 292 -5.27 10.24 37.63
CA PHE A 292 -4.18 9.63 36.89
C PHE A 292 -4.62 9.10 35.53
N ALA A 293 -5.70 8.31 35.50
CA ALA A 293 -6.23 7.74 34.26
C ALA A 293 -6.69 8.80 33.26
N VAL A 294 -7.37 9.86 33.72
CA VAL A 294 -7.79 10.98 32.85
C VAL A 294 -6.58 11.69 32.24
N ASN A 295 -5.49 11.86 33.00
CA ASN A 295 -4.25 12.46 32.47
C ASN A 295 -3.60 11.57 31.42
N MET A 296 -3.49 10.26 31.68
CA MET A 296 -2.96 9.30 30.70
C MET A 296 -3.79 9.27 29.42
N ALA A 297 -5.12 9.18 29.57
CA ALA A 297 -6.04 9.21 28.44
C ALA A 297 -5.88 10.47 27.58
N ARG A 298 -5.64 11.64 28.20
CA ARG A 298 -5.38 12.89 27.46
C ARG A 298 -4.07 12.88 26.69
N LEU A 299 -3.02 12.28 27.25
CA LEU A 299 -1.72 12.16 26.57
C LEU A 299 -1.80 11.26 25.34
N GLU A 300 -2.45 10.09 25.47
CA GLU A 300 -2.73 9.20 24.33
C GLU A 300 -3.56 9.91 23.27
N LEU A 301 -4.56 10.66 23.72
CA LEU A 301 -5.35 11.49 22.86
C LEU A 301 -4.42 12.42 22.04
N GLU A 302 -3.56 13.24 22.65
CA GLU A 302 -2.76 14.22 21.88
C GLU A 302 -1.89 13.54 20.80
N GLN A 303 -1.40 12.33 21.05
CA GLN A 303 -0.68 11.54 20.04
C GLN A 303 -1.59 11.12 18.86
N ILE A 304 -2.85 10.78 19.13
CA ILE A 304 -3.86 10.51 18.09
C ILE A 304 -4.01 11.72 17.18
N ARG A 305 -4.02 12.94 17.71
CA ARG A 305 -4.17 14.17 16.91
C ARG A 305 -3.05 14.33 15.88
N GLU A 306 -1.80 14.14 16.30
CA GLU A 306 -0.65 14.21 15.39
C GLU A 306 -0.76 13.15 14.28
N THR A 307 -1.11 11.93 14.68
CA THR A 307 -1.29 10.80 13.76
C THR A 307 -2.46 11.00 12.78
N LEU A 308 -3.53 11.68 13.22
CA LEU A 308 -4.68 12.02 12.37
C LEU A 308 -4.30 13.01 11.28
N SER A 309 -3.54 14.05 11.63
CA SER A 309 -3.08 15.05 10.67
C SER A 309 -2.26 14.40 9.55
N GLU A 310 -1.32 13.52 9.89
CA GLU A 310 -0.53 12.79 8.90
C GLU A 310 -1.42 11.89 8.02
N SER A 311 -2.42 11.22 8.63
CA SER A 311 -3.34 10.36 7.89
C SER A 311 -4.21 11.14 6.89
N GLU A 312 -4.64 12.35 7.25
CA GLU A 312 -5.40 13.25 6.37
C GLU A 312 -4.58 13.63 5.12
N GLU A 313 -3.30 13.94 5.30
CA GLU A 313 -2.38 14.27 4.20
C GLU A 313 -2.16 13.08 3.24
N LEU A 314 -2.32 11.85 3.73
CA LEU A 314 -2.12 10.62 2.95
C LEU A 314 -3.39 10.17 2.18
N LEU A 315 -4.59 10.57 2.61
CA LEU A 315 -5.86 10.20 1.96
C LEU A 315 -5.92 10.51 0.46
N PRO A 316 -5.45 11.67 -0.05
CA PRO A 316 -5.41 11.93 -1.48
C PRO A 316 -4.60 10.90 -2.28
N SER A 317 -3.48 10.44 -1.72
CA SER A 317 -2.64 9.41 -2.36
C SER A 317 -3.38 8.06 -2.43
N PHE A 318 -4.17 7.73 -1.41
CA PHE A 318 -5.02 6.54 -1.44
C PHE A 318 -6.12 6.68 -2.50
N SER A 319 -6.78 7.83 -2.59
CA SER A 319 -7.77 8.09 -3.65
C SER A 319 -7.19 7.85 -5.05
N THR A 320 -5.98 8.36 -5.32
CA THR A 320 -5.28 8.11 -6.59
C THR A 320 -5.08 6.61 -6.83
N ILE A 321 -4.62 5.85 -5.84
CA ILE A 321 -4.41 4.40 -5.99
C ILE A 321 -5.72 3.65 -6.26
N VAL A 322 -6.82 4.04 -5.60
CA VAL A 322 -8.16 3.45 -5.83
C VAL A 322 -8.59 3.65 -7.27
N GLU A 323 -8.43 4.86 -7.80
CA GLU A 323 -8.78 5.21 -9.17
C GLU A 323 -7.95 4.42 -10.20
N LEU A 324 -6.64 4.30 -9.96
CA LEU A 324 -5.72 3.61 -10.85
C LEU A 324 -5.94 2.10 -10.88
N LEU A 325 -6.16 1.50 -9.71
CA LEU A 325 -6.34 0.06 -9.60
C LEU A 325 -7.76 -0.40 -9.95
N GLU A 326 -8.73 0.52 -10.07
CA GLU A 326 -10.13 0.19 -10.40
C GLU A 326 -10.66 -0.94 -9.50
N SER A 327 -10.38 -0.85 -8.19
CA SER A 327 -10.71 -1.88 -7.20
C SER A 327 -11.90 -1.45 -6.33
N GLU A 328 -13.00 -2.20 -6.42
CA GLU A 328 -14.17 -1.99 -5.57
C GLU A 328 -13.86 -2.22 -4.07
N GLU A 329 -12.97 -3.16 -3.75
CA GLU A 329 -12.58 -3.39 -2.35
C GLU A 329 -11.73 -2.23 -1.80
N LEU A 330 -10.80 -1.68 -2.59
CA LEU A 330 -10.06 -0.48 -2.19
C LEU A 330 -10.97 0.74 -2.08
N LYS A 331 -11.96 0.87 -2.98
CA LYS A 331 -12.94 1.96 -2.93
C LYS A 331 -13.77 1.93 -1.65
N LYS A 332 -14.32 0.78 -1.27
CA LYS A 332 -15.03 0.60 0.01
C LYS A 332 -14.13 0.93 1.20
N THR A 333 -12.89 0.46 1.16
CA THR A 333 -11.89 0.72 2.19
C THR A 333 -11.58 2.21 2.32
N HIS A 334 -11.37 2.89 1.20
CA HIS A 334 -11.16 4.33 1.15
C HIS A 334 -12.36 5.11 1.69
N ASP A 335 -13.58 4.79 1.25
CA ASP A 335 -14.81 5.42 1.74
C ASP A 335 -14.99 5.23 3.26
N TYR A 336 -14.63 4.05 3.76
CA TYR A 336 -14.55 3.79 5.19
C TYR A 336 -13.58 4.75 5.89
N TYR A 337 -12.35 4.89 5.41
CA TYR A 337 -11.36 5.79 6.01
C TYR A 337 -11.79 7.24 5.98
N VAL A 338 -12.33 7.73 4.86
CA VAL A 338 -12.86 9.09 4.76
C VAL A 338 -13.96 9.34 5.79
N ARG A 339 -14.87 8.38 5.99
CA ARG A 339 -15.93 8.49 7.00
C ARG A 339 -15.36 8.46 8.42
N VAL A 340 -14.45 7.55 8.70
CA VAL A 340 -13.84 7.41 10.03
C VAL A 340 -12.99 8.64 10.36
N MET A 341 -12.25 9.20 9.40
CA MET A 341 -11.50 10.43 9.59
C MET A 341 -12.40 11.58 10.03
N ARG A 342 -13.52 11.79 9.32
CA ARG A 342 -14.52 12.80 9.70
C ARG A 342 -15.09 12.58 11.09
N LEU A 343 -15.38 11.33 11.45
CA LEU A 343 -15.84 11.00 12.81
C LEU A 343 -14.75 11.32 13.83
N ARG A 344 -13.48 11.05 13.52
CA ARG A 344 -12.38 11.36 14.44
C ARG A 344 -12.22 12.86 14.60
N GLU A 345 -12.20 13.64 13.54
CA GLU A 345 -12.20 15.12 13.61
C GLU A 345 -13.37 15.65 14.44
N GLU A 346 -14.55 15.04 14.32
CA GLU A 346 -15.73 15.44 15.07
C GLU A 346 -15.65 15.10 16.56
N TYR A 347 -15.24 13.87 16.90
CA TYR A 347 -15.34 13.32 18.26
C TYR A 347 -14.07 13.52 19.09
N TRP A 348 -12.90 13.56 18.45
CA TRP A 348 -11.61 13.89 19.07
C TRP A 348 -11.71 15.08 20.06
N PRO A 349 -12.11 16.29 19.62
CA PRO A 349 -12.10 17.46 20.51
C PRO A 349 -13.16 17.33 21.61
N LYS A 350 -14.30 16.71 21.31
CA LYS A 350 -15.37 16.48 22.30
C LYS A 350 -14.92 15.55 23.42
N ILE A 351 -14.20 14.47 23.09
CA ILE A 351 -13.65 13.52 24.06
C ILE A 351 -12.58 14.22 24.90
N TYR A 352 -11.72 15.01 24.26
CA TYR A 352 -10.68 15.79 24.95
C TYR A 352 -11.27 16.77 25.97
N ASP A 353 -12.28 17.54 25.57
CA ASP A 353 -12.96 18.51 26.43
C ASP A 353 -13.70 17.83 27.58
N ALA A 354 -14.30 16.66 27.34
CA ALA A 354 -14.92 15.85 28.39
C ALA A 354 -13.88 15.39 29.43
N LEU A 355 -12.70 14.93 28.99
CA LEU A 355 -11.60 14.56 29.87
C LEU A 355 -11.06 15.77 30.66
N LEU A 356 -10.93 16.94 30.03
CA LEU A 356 -10.56 18.18 30.71
C LEU A 356 -11.56 18.58 31.80
N SER A 357 -12.85 18.49 31.49
CA SER A 357 -13.94 18.77 32.44
C SER A 357 -13.87 17.81 33.63
N LEU A 358 -13.68 16.52 33.37
CA LEU A 358 -13.48 15.50 34.41
C LEU A 358 -12.25 15.79 35.28
N GLN A 359 -11.12 16.13 34.68
CA GLN A 359 -9.90 16.49 35.41
C GLN A 359 -10.15 17.70 36.33
N GLY A 360 -10.77 18.76 35.80
CA GLY A 360 -11.06 19.98 36.56
C GLY A 360 -12.01 19.73 37.74
N LYS A 361 -13.02 18.87 37.57
CA LYS A 361 -13.91 18.43 38.66
C LYS A 361 -13.13 17.65 39.73
N THR A 362 -12.28 16.72 39.29
CA THR A 362 -11.48 15.86 40.18
C THR A 362 -10.51 16.69 41.02
N VAL A 363 -9.77 17.63 40.43
CA VAL A 363 -8.83 18.52 41.14
C VAL A 363 -9.51 19.42 42.17
N LYS A 364 -10.74 19.89 41.89
CA LYS A 364 -11.50 20.70 42.85
C LYS A 364 -11.86 19.94 44.12
N ILE A 365 -12.05 18.61 44.02
CA ILE A 365 -12.37 17.77 45.17
C ILE A 365 -11.11 17.49 45.99
N VAL A 366 -9.97 17.20 45.35
CA VAL A 366 -8.68 16.93 46.03
C VAL A 366 -8.18 18.14 46.85
N LYS A 367 -8.49 19.37 46.42
CA LYS A 367 -8.03 20.60 47.07
C LYS A 367 -8.88 21.05 48.28
N LYS A 368 -9.98 20.37 48.58
CA LYS A 368 -10.82 20.60 49.77
C LYS A 368 -10.49 19.57 50.83
#